data_AF-A0A7C7MI56-F1
#
_entry.id   AF-A0A7C7MI56-F1
#
_cell.length_a   1.000
_cell.length_b   1.000
_cell.length_c   1.000
_cell.angle_alpha   90.00
_cell.angle_beta   90.00
_cell.angle_gamma   90.00
#
_symmetry.space_group_name_H-M   'P 1'
#
loop_
_entity.id
_entity.type
_entity.pdbx_description
1 polymer ?
#
loop_
_entity_poly.entity_id
_entity_poly.type
_entity_poly.pdbx_seq_one_letter_code
_entity_poly.pdbx_strand_id
1 'polypeptide(L)'
;MNTKKILAIMVILLMGSQFAFANYAFYKKVSSTCKYYRVSVDQKKMALTKNADGSYQFSIEMQSLRNNFEMVMLVGFISVGQAINHQESFAKKKPGYTAIVPGNTEVTVTIPISRQNTIITAKASAEHIRQLTDGKIDTAGFMRLIKDSIQTL
;
A
#
# COMPACT_ATOMS: atom_id res chain seq x y z
N MET A 1 -5.70 -6.23 42.16
CA MET A 1 -5.19 -5.49 40.98
C MET A 1 -5.52 -4.01 41.18
N ASN A 2 -4.52 -3.13 41.24
CA ASN A 2 -4.71 -1.73 41.66
C ASN A 2 -5.42 -0.91 40.56
N THR A 3 -6.38 -0.05 40.89
CA THR A 3 -7.21 0.72 39.93
C THR A 3 -6.37 1.56 38.97
N LYS A 4 -5.23 2.11 39.44
CA LYS A 4 -4.24 2.80 38.61
C LYS A 4 -3.60 1.91 37.53
N LYS A 5 -3.40 0.61 37.81
CA LYS A 5 -2.88 -0.36 36.84
C LYS A 5 -3.93 -0.72 35.77
N ILE A 6 -5.20 -0.81 36.17
CA ILE A 6 -6.32 -1.06 35.24
C ILE A 6 -6.48 0.11 34.26
N LEU A 7 -6.41 1.34 34.76
CA LEU A 7 -6.50 2.56 33.94
C LEU A 7 -5.35 2.64 32.92
N ALA A 8 -4.12 2.33 33.34
CA ALA A 8 -2.95 2.30 32.46
C ALA A 8 -3.10 1.25 31.34
N ILE A 9 -3.59 0.05 31.65
CA ILE A 9 -3.85 -1.01 30.66
C ILE A 9 -4.92 -0.56 29.65
N MET A 10 -6.00 0.09 30.10
CA MET A 10 -7.04 0.62 29.21
C MET A 10 -6.50 1.69 28.25
N VAL A 11 -5.65 2.60 28.73
CA VAL A 11 -5.03 3.63 27.88
C VAL A 11 -4.12 3.02 26.82
N ILE A 12 -3.32 2.01 27.20
CA ILE A 12 -2.45 1.29 26.26
C ILE A 12 -3.29 0.55 25.20
N LEU A 13 -4.40 -0.08 25.60
CA LEU A 13 -5.30 -0.77 24.67
C LEU A 13 -5.98 0.20 23.70
N LEU A 14 -6.42 1.36 24.19
CA LEU A 14 -7.03 2.42 23.38
C LEU A 14 -6.04 2.98 22.36
N MET A 15 -4.79 3.24 22.76
CA MET A 15 -3.74 3.70 21.83
C MET A 15 -3.38 2.64 20.78
N GLY A 16 -3.25 1.37 21.19
CA GLY A 16 -2.98 0.26 20.26
C GLY A 16 -4.08 0.07 19.22
N SER A 17 -5.34 0.30 19.60
CA SER A 17 -6.47 0.19 18.67
C SER A 17 -6.39 1.19 17.53
N GLN A 18 -5.93 2.42 17.78
CA GLN A 18 -5.83 3.46 16.75
C GLN A 18 -4.87 3.09 15.62
N PHE A 19 -3.75 2.43 15.93
CA PHE A 19 -2.79 1.94 14.94
C PHE A 19 -3.38 0.81 14.10
N ALA A 20 -4.10 -0.14 14.73
CA ALA A 20 -4.77 -1.23 14.00
C ALA A 20 -5.86 -0.70 13.05
N PHE A 21 -6.64 0.30 13.48
CA PHE A 21 -7.67 0.93 12.66
C PHE A 21 -7.10 1.74 11.49
N ALA A 22 -5.99 2.45 11.69
CA ALA A 22 -5.37 3.26 10.63
C ALA A 22 -4.80 2.38 9.51
N ASN A 23 -4.14 1.27 9.87
CA ASN A 23 -3.69 0.25 8.92
C ASN A 23 -4.87 -0.36 8.15
N TYR A 24 -5.96 -0.69 8.86
CA TYR A 24 -7.16 -1.21 8.24
C TYR A 24 -7.81 -0.24 7.23
N ALA A 25 -7.91 1.05 7.57
CA ALA A 25 -8.45 2.06 6.68
C ALA A 25 -7.61 2.22 5.40
N PHE A 26 -6.28 2.17 5.54
CA PHE A 26 -5.36 2.16 4.40
C PHE A 26 -5.61 0.93 3.51
N TYR A 27 -5.62 -0.27 4.09
CA TYR A 27 -5.82 -1.53 3.35
C TYR A 27 -7.18 -1.54 2.64
N LYS A 28 -8.22 -1.09 3.32
CA LYS A 28 -9.56 -1.01 2.76
C LYS A 28 -9.61 -0.09 1.53
N LYS A 29 -8.91 1.04 1.57
CA LYS A 29 -8.84 1.97 0.43
C LYS A 29 -8.05 1.39 -0.74
N VAL A 30 -6.93 0.71 -0.46
CA VAL A 30 -6.17 -0.06 -1.46
C VAL A 30 -7.06 -1.12 -2.11
N SER A 31 -7.69 -2.00 -1.32
CA SER A 31 -8.56 -3.06 -1.84
C SER A 31 -9.75 -2.52 -2.63
N SER A 32 -10.39 -1.44 -2.16
CA SER A 32 -11.51 -0.82 -2.87
C SER A 32 -11.09 -0.29 -4.24
N THR A 33 -9.87 0.26 -4.34
CA THR A 33 -9.35 0.76 -5.60
C THR A 33 -9.00 -0.39 -6.55
N CYS A 34 -8.33 -1.43 -6.06
CA CYS A 34 -8.08 -2.63 -6.88
C CYS A 34 -9.38 -3.26 -7.40
N LYS A 35 -10.41 -3.35 -6.55
CA LYS A 35 -11.73 -3.86 -6.92
C LYS A 35 -12.40 -3.01 -8.01
N TYR A 36 -12.24 -1.69 -7.97
CA TYR A 36 -12.75 -0.78 -9.01
C TYR A 36 -12.15 -1.11 -10.38
N TYR A 37 -10.86 -1.44 -10.42
CA TYR A 37 -10.15 -1.90 -11.63
C TYR A 37 -10.35 -3.38 -11.95
N ARG A 38 -11.27 -4.07 -11.24
CA ARG A 38 -11.53 -5.52 -11.38
C ARG A 38 -10.30 -6.41 -11.11
N VAL A 39 -9.37 -5.93 -10.29
CA VAL A 39 -8.21 -6.69 -9.83
C VAL A 39 -8.50 -7.24 -8.43
N SER A 40 -8.47 -8.58 -8.31
CA SER A 40 -8.66 -9.25 -7.02
C SER A 40 -7.42 -9.13 -6.16
N VAL A 41 -7.59 -8.84 -4.87
CA VAL A 41 -6.51 -8.71 -3.90
C VAL A 41 -6.91 -9.34 -2.58
N ASP A 42 -5.94 -9.94 -1.90
CA ASP A 42 -6.09 -10.45 -0.54
C ASP A 42 -5.43 -9.47 0.44
N GLN A 43 -6.19 -8.93 1.38
CA GLN A 43 -5.65 -8.03 2.42
C GLN A 43 -4.62 -8.72 3.31
N LYS A 44 -4.66 -10.05 3.44
CA LYS A 44 -3.64 -10.81 4.18
C LYS A 44 -2.27 -10.76 3.52
N LYS A 45 -2.24 -10.45 2.22
CA LYS A 45 -1.03 -10.25 1.43
C LYS A 45 -0.64 -8.77 1.30
N MET A 46 -1.17 -7.93 2.19
CA MET A 46 -0.78 -6.53 2.33
C MET A 46 -0.04 -6.34 3.65
N ALA A 47 1.11 -5.68 3.62
CA ALA A 47 1.87 -5.36 4.81
C ALA A 47 2.25 -3.88 4.82
N LEU A 48 1.87 -3.17 5.88
CA LEU A 48 2.29 -1.82 6.18
C LEU A 48 3.14 -1.88 7.45
N THR A 49 4.45 -1.83 7.25
CA THR A 49 5.44 -1.93 8.31
C THR A 49 5.99 -0.55 8.62
N LYS A 50 6.19 -0.25 9.91
CA LYS A 50 6.87 0.97 10.34
C LYS A 50 8.35 0.66 10.55
N ASN A 51 9.21 1.39 9.86
CA ASN A 51 10.66 1.31 9.99
C ASN A 51 11.14 2.00 11.27
N ALA A 52 12.39 1.71 11.66
CA ALA A 52 13.02 2.28 12.85
C ALA A 52 13.19 3.82 12.77
N ASP A 53 13.31 4.36 11.57
CA ASP A 53 13.35 5.80 11.29
C ASP A 53 11.97 6.49 11.36
N GLY A 54 10.90 5.71 11.62
CA GLY A 54 9.53 6.19 11.68
C GLY A 54 8.82 6.25 10.33
N SER A 55 9.51 5.97 9.21
CA SER A 55 8.89 5.85 7.90
C SER A 55 8.04 4.58 7.79
N TYR A 56 7.06 4.58 6.88
CA TYR A 56 6.29 3.38 6.58
C TYR A 56 6.79 2.74 5.29
N GLN A 57 6.77 1.41 5.22
CA GLN A 57 6.93 0.65 3.99
C GLN A 57 5.65 -0.15 3.75
N PHE A 58 5.14 -0.10 2.53
CA PHE A 58 3.98 -0.88 2.13
C PHE A 58 4.40 -1.95 1.13
N SER A 59 3.90 -3.17 1.27
CA SER A 59 3.98 -4.21 0.26
C SER A 59 2.62 -4.81 -0.02
N ILE A 60 2.40 -5.20 -1.27
CA ILE A 60 1.22 -5.92 -1.73
C ILE A 60 1.62 -7.01 -2.71
N GLU A 61 1.13 -8.23 -2.47
CA GLU A 61 1.21 -9.30 -3.45
C GLU A 61 -0.11 -9.48 -4.20
N MET A 62 -0.01 -9.63 -5.50
CA MET A 62 -1.14 -9.69 -6.43
C MET A 62 -0.94 -10.84 -7.41
N GLN A 63 -2.04 -11.34 -7.97
CA GLN A 63 -2.00 -12.33 -9.03
C GLN A 63 -2.51 -11.70 -10.33
N SER A 64 -1.83 -12.00 -11.42
CA SER A 64 -2.23 -11.57 -12.76
C SER A 64 -2.54 -12.75 -13.67
N LEU A 65 -3.11 -12.45 -14.83
CA LEU A 65 -3.10 -13.34 -15.98
C LEU A 65 -1.80 -13.12 -16.77
N ARG A 66 -1.47 -14.05 -17.67
CA ARG A 66 -0.22 -14.02 -18.45
C ARG A 66 -0.01 -12.72 -19.24
N ASN A 67 -1.08 -12.09 -19.69
CA ASN A 67 -1.04 -10.95 -20.60
C ASN A 67 -1.36 -9.60 -19.95
N ASN A 68 -1.58 -9.54 -18.63
CA ASN A 68 -2.01 -8.31 -17.95
C ASN A 68 -1.21 -7.98 -16.69
N PHE A 69 -0.03 -8.57 -16.51
CA PHE A 69 0.80 -8.34 -15.33
C PHE A 69 1.17 -6.85 -15.14
N GLU A 70 1.48 -6.13 -16.22
CA GLU A 70 1.79 -4.69 -16.15
C GLU A 70 0.59 -3.89 -15.66
N MET A 71 -0.61 -4.20 -16.16
CA MET A 71 -1.84 -3.56 -15.71
C MET A 71 -2.08 -3.83 -14.22
N VAL A 72 -1.92 -5.07 -13.77
CA VAL A 72 -2.09 -5.44 -12.35
C VAL A 72 -1.08 -4.70 -11.47
N MET A 73 0.18 -4.61 -11.92
CA MET A 73 1.23 -3.87 -11.22
C MET A 73 0.91 -2.37 -11.11
N LEU A 74 0.52 -1.75 -12.22
CA LEU A 74 0.10 -0.35 -12.25
C LEU A 74 -1.09 -0.09 -11.34
N VAL A 75 -2.09 -0.97 -11.34
CA VAL A 75 -3.23 -0.89 -10.41
C VAL A 75 -2.77 -0.98 -8.96
N GLY A 76 -1.77 -1.82 -8.66
CA GLY A 76 -1.12 -1.87 -7.36
C GLY A 76 -0.61 -0.49 -6.92
N PHE A 77 0.20 0.17 -7.75
CA PHE A 77 0.72 1.51 -7.42
C PHE A 77 -0.36 2.59 -7.37
N ILE A 78 -1.30 2.61 -8.31
CA ILE A 78 -2.44 3.55 -8.33
C ILE A 78 -3.28 3.39 -7.06
N SER A 79 -3.53 2.16 -6.63
CA SER A 79 -4.32 1.88 -5.43
C SER A 79 -3.68 2.47 -4.16
N VAL A 80 -2.35 2.43 -4.08
CA VAL A 80 -1.57 3.04 -3.00
C VAL A 80 -1.63 4.56 -3.07
N GLY A 81 -1.47 5.15 -4.25
CA GLY A 81 -1.61 6.60 -4.42
C GLY A 81 -2.99 7.12 -4.03
N GLN A 82 -4.06 6.39 -4.38
CA GLN A 82 -5.42 6.70 -3.95
C GLN A 82 -5.61 6.56 -2.43
N ALA A 83 -4.90 5.62 -1.80
CA ALA A 83 -4.88 5.50 -0.34
C ALA A 83 -4.14 6.66 0.33
N ILE A 84 -2.99 7.08 -0.20
CA ILE A 84 -2.24 8.26 0.26
C ILE A 84 -3.12 9.52 0.18
N ASN A 85 -3.74 9.77 -0.98
CA ASN A 85 -4.60 10.93 -1.18
C ASN A 85 -5.79 10.93 -0.20
N HIS A 86 -6.36 9.76 0.09
CA HIS A 86 -7.42 9.62 1.09
C HIS A 86 -6.92 9.96 2.50
N GLN A 87 -5.76 9.41 2.91
CA GLN A 87 -5.15 9.66 4.22
C GLN A 87 -4.85 11.14 4.46
N GLU A 88 -4.28 11.81 3.47
CA GLU A 88 -3.98 13.25 3.54
C GLU A 88 -5.24 14.10 3.57
N SER A 89 -6.24 13.76 2.76
CA SER A 89 -7.53 14.46 2.78
C SER A 89 -8.22 14.34 4.13
N PHE A 90 -8.03 13.21 4.82
CA PHE A 90 -8.56 12.97 6.15
C PHE A 90 -7.77 13.74 7.23
N ALA A 91 -6.44 13.76 7.14
CA ALA A 91 -5.58 14.54 8.03
C ALA A 91 -5.92 16.04 8.01
N LYS A 92 -6.23 16.59 6.83
CA LYS A 92 -6.68 17.99 6.69
C LYS A 92 -8.00 18.27 7.43
N LYS A 93 -8.87 17.27 7.55
CA LYS A 93 -10.20 17.40 8.17
C LYS A 93 -10.19 17.10 9.67
N LYS A 94 -9.18 16.39 10.17
CA LYS A 94 -9.10 15.94 11.56
C LYS A 94 -7.79 16.42 12.21
N PRO A 95 -7.84 17.54 12.97
CA PRO A 95 -6.69 18.01 13.73
C PRO A 95 -6.12 16.91 14.63
N GLY A 96 -4.80 16.74 14.64
CA GLY A 96 -4.11 15.71 15.42
C GLY A 96 -4.01 14.32 14.76
N TYR A 97 -4.49 14.16 13.52
CA TYR A 97 -4.28 12.94 12.73
C TYR A 97 -3.09 13.08 11.77
N THR A 98 -2.12 12.17 11.86
CA THR A 98 -1.00 12.08 10.92
C THR A 98 -1.34 11.11 9.80
N ALA A 99 -1.28 11.59 8.55
CA ALA A 99 -1.52 10.75 7.38
C ALA A 99 -0.48 9.62 7.28
N ILE A 100 -0.96 8.41 6.97
CA ILE A 100 -0.07 7.29 6.63
C ILE A 100 0.39 7.47 5.18
N VAL A 101 1.68 7.74 5.02
CA VAL A 101 2.35 7.83 3.72
C VAL A 101 3.54 6.85 3.74
N PRO A 102 3.44 5.71 3.04
CA PRO A 102 4.58 4.81 2.87
C PRO A 102 5.68 5.53 2.10
N GLY A 103 6.90 5.56 2.64
CA GLY A 103 8.07 6.13 1.96
C GLY A 103 8.39 5.34 0.69
N ASN A 104 8.29 4.01 0.76
CA ASN A 104 8.40 3.10 -0.38
C ASN A 104 7.25 2.10 -0.40
N THR A 105 6.89 1.72 -1.62
CA THR A 105 5.85 0.73 -1.92
C THR A 105 6.46 -0.37 -2.77
N GLU A 106 6.25 -1.61 -2.38
CA GLU A 106 6.63 -2.80 -3.14
C GLU A 106 5.38 -3.49 -3.68
N VAL A 107 5.33 -3.71 -4.99
CA VAL A 107 4.24 -4.44 -5.65
C VAL A 107 4.82 -5.72 -6.23
N THR A 108 4.36 -6.85 -5.75
CA THR A 108 4.74 -8.18 -6.23
C THR A 108 3.58 -8.79 -7.00
N VAL A 109 3.83 -9.18 -8.25
CA VAL A 109 2.84 -9.79 -9.14
C VAL A 109 3.28 -11.21 -9.49
N THR A 110 2.47 -12.19 -9.11
CA THR A 110 2.63 -13.58 -9.54
C THR A 110 1.90 -13.81 -10.86
N ILE A 111 2.62 -14.31 -11.86
CA ILE A 111 2.12 -14.68 -13.17
C ILE A 111 2.09 -16.21 -13.27
N PRO A 112 0.92 -16.84 -13.42
CA PRO A 112 0.84 -18.29 -13.54
C PRO A 112 1.30 -18.75 -14.93
N ILE A 113 2.46 -19.42 -15.00
CA ILE A 113 2.98 -20.01 -16.23
C ILE A 113 3.11 -21.53 -16.04
N SER A 114 2.16 -22.29 -16.61
CA SER A 114 2.18 -23.76 -16.75
C SER A 114 2.85 -24.56 -15.60
N ARG A 115 4.19 -24.70 -15.61
CA ARG A 115 4.96 -25.49 -14.63
C ARG A 115 5.60 -24.66 -13.51
N GLN A 116 5.89 -23.38 -13.73
CA GLN A 116 6.57 -22.50 -12.78
C GLN A 116 6.02 -21.09 -12.91
N ASN A 117 5.57 -20.50 -11.81
CA ASN A 117 5.11 -19.13 -11.82
C ASN A 117 6.29 -18.17 -12.02
N THR A 118 6.07 -17.09 -12.74
CA THR A 118 7.01 -15.96 -12.77
C THR A 118 6.56 -14.94 -11.74
N ILE A 119 7.49 -14.47 -10.90
CA ILE A 119 7.21 -13.46 -9.90
C ILE A 119 7.92 -12.17 -10.34
N ILE A 120 7.18 -11.08 -10.46
CA ILE A 120 7.74 -9.77 -10.79
C ILE A 120 7.47 -8.82 -9.62
N THR A 121 8.53 -8.26 -9.06
CA THR A 121 8.44 -7.29 -7.98
C THR A 121 8.98 -5.94 -8.46
N ALA A 122 8.31 -4.85 -8.09
CA ALA A 122 8.78 -3.51 -8.38
C ALA A 122 8.63 -2.60 -7.16
N LYS A 123 9.47 -1.57 -7.07
CA LYS A 123 9.44 -0.59 -5.98
C LYS A 123 9.25 0.82 -6.49
N ALA A 124 8.45 1.61 -5.79
CA ALA A 124 8.29 3.03 -6.08
C ALA A 124 8.24 3.85 -4.79
N SER A 125 8.82 5.04 -4.83
CA SER A 125 8.72 6.02 -3.76
C SER A 125 7.32 6.65 -3.74
N ALA A 126 6.95 7.24 -2.60
CA ALA A 126 5.73 8.03 -2.48
C ALA A 126 5.63 9.12 -3.56
N GLU A 127 6.77 9.74 -3.91
CA GLU A 127 6.83 10.80 -4.91
C GLU A 127 6.46 10.29 -6.31
N HIS A 128 7.07 9.19 -6.77
CA HIS A 128 6.78 8.62 -8.08
C HIS A 128 5.32 8.16 -8.19
N ILE A 129 4.78 7.58 -7.11
CA ILE A 129 3.38 7.14 -7.06
C ILE A 129 2.42 8.33 -7.16
N ARG A 130 2.73 9.46 -6.53
CA ARG A 130 1.93 10.70 -6.68
C ARG A 130 1.97 11.22 -8.09
N GLN A 131 3.14 11.25 -8.73
CA GLN A 131 3.24 11.71 -10.12
C GLN A 131 2.32 10.89 -11.04
N LEU A 132 2.26 9.56 -10.85
CA LEU A 132 1.32 8.70 -11.58
C LEU A 132 -0.14 9.00 -11.22
N THR A 133 -0.46 9.09 -9.93
CA THR A 133 -1.84 9.21 -9.42
C THR A 133 -2.46 10.57 -9.75
N ASP A 134 -1.66 11.63 -9.74
CA ASP A 134 -2.06 13.00 -10.09
C ASP A 134 -2.09 13.23 -11.61
N GLY A 135 -1.70 12.23 -12.42
CA GLY A 135 -1.65 12.31 -13.88
C GLY A 135 -0.52 13.20 -14.42
N LYS A 136 0.52 13.48 -13.61
CA LYS A 136 1.71 14.25 -14.05
C LYS A 136 2.59 13.45 -14.99
N ILE A 137 2.62 12.13 -14.81
CA ILE A 137 3.24 11.18 -15.72
C ILE A 137 2.20 10.13 -16.13
N ASP A 138 2.30 9.66 -17.37
CA ASP A 138 1.49 8.55 -17.86
C ASP A 138 2.01 7.20 -17.34
N THR A 139 1.24 6.14 -17.58
CA THR A 139 1.61 4.79 -17.14
C THR A 139 2.93 4.33 -17.76
N ALA A 140 3.18 4.65 -19.03
CA ALA A 140 4.43 4.31 -19.71
C ALA A 140 5.62 5.05 -19.12
N GLY A 141 5.47 6.34 -18.81
CA GLY A 141 6.45 7.16 -18.11
C GLY A 141 6.76 6.61 -16.73
N PHE A 142 5.73 6.24 -15.97
CA PHE A 142 5.91 5.60 -14.67
C PHE A 142 6.65 4.27 -14.76
N MET A 143 6.30 3.40 -15.71
CA MET A 143 7.00 2.12 -15.91
C MET A 143 8.49 2.32 -16.24
N ARG A 144 8.84 3.34 -17.03
CA ARG A 144 10.25 3.70 -17.28
C ARG A 144 10.94 4.18 -16.01
N LEU A 145 10.23 4.96 -15.20
CA LEU A 145 10.74 5.53 -13.95
C LEU A 145 11.08 4.43 -12.92
N ILE A 146 10.25 3.39 -12.82
CA ILE A 146 10.48 2.28 -11.89
C ILE A 146 11.30 1.13 -12.49
N LYS A 147 11.75 1.24 -13.74
CA LYS A 147 12.38 0.13 -14.50
C LYS A 147 13.52 -0.54 -13.74
N ASP A 148 14.41 0.26 -13.15
CA ASP A 148 15.60 -0.24 -12.45
C ASP A 148 15.27 -0.91 -11.10
N SER A 149 14.04 -0.75 -10.61
CA SER A 149 13.54 -1.43 -9.42
C SER A 149 12.87 -2.77 -9.71
N ILE A 150 12.62 -3.08 -11.00
CA ILE A 150 11.90 -4.29 -11.39
C ILE A 150 12.84 -5.49 -11.24
N GLN A 151 12.38 -6.48 -10.48
CA GLN A 151 13.06 -7.75 -10.24
C GLN A 151 12.16 -8.89 -10.68
N THR A 152 12.76 -9.89 -11.33
CA THR A 152 12.07 -11.10 -11.77
C THR A 152 12.68 -12.29 -11.04
N LEU A 153 11.83 -13.12 -10.44
CA LEU A 153 12.17 -14.35 -9.72
C LEU A 153 11.42 -15.54 -10.31
#